data_AF-A0A2H5YKF8-F1
#
_entry.id   AF-A0A2H5YKF8-F1
#
_cell.length_a   1.000
_cell.length_b   1.000
_cell.length_c   1.000
_cell.angle_alpha   90.00
_cell.angle_beta   90.00
_cell.angle_gamma   90.00
#
_symmetry.space_group_name_H-M   'P 1'
#
loop_
_entity.id
_entity.type
_entity.pdbx_description
1 polymer ?
#
loop_
_entity_poly.entity_id
_entity_poly.type
_entity_poly.pdbx_seq_one_letter_code
_entity_poly.pdbx_strand_id
1 'polypeptide(L)' 'MSHGERPRRHFTYEAQAEFLTEAFKRARAGRSDGVQHFIFSDESPEAGGQGSAPSPLAYLTAALGL' A
#
# COMPACT_ATOMS: atom_id res chain seq x y z
N MET A 1 -22.92 29.52 -23.50
CA MET A 1 -21.55 28.98 -23.40
C MET A 1 -21.63 27.61 -22.77
N SER A 2 -21.19 26.55 -23.45
CA SER A 2 -21.21 25.19 -22.88
C SER A 2 -20.08 25.04 -21.85
N HIS A 3 -20.40 24.56 -20.65
CA HIS A 3 -19.39 24.07 -19.72
C HIS A 3 -18.87 22.72 -20.27
N GLY A 4 -17.74 22.77 -20.98
CA GLY A 4 -17.03 21.58 -21.39
C GLY A 4 -16.60 20.78 -20.16
N GLU A 5 -17.21 19.62 -19.98
CA GLU A 5 -16.89 18.69 -18.90
C GLU A 5 -15.40 18.38 -18.94
N ARG A 6 -14.65 18.75 -17.88
CA ARG A 6 -13.20 18.50 -17.85
C ARG A 6 -12.99 16.99 -17.89
N PRO A 7 -12.27 16.44 -18.88
CA PRO A 7 -12.06 15.00 -18.97
C PRO A 7 -11.39 14.50 -17.69
N ARG A 8 -12.03 13.53 -17.03
CA ARG A 8 -11.49 12.91 -15.81
C ARG A 8 -10.13 12.31 -16.15
N ARG A 9 -9.08 12.75 -15.45
CA ARG A 9 -7.74 12.19 -15.61
C ARG A 9 -7.75 10.74 -15.13
N HIS A 10 -7.76 9.78 -16.06
CA HIS A 10 -7.47 8.39 -15.75
C HIS A 10 -5.97 8.20 -15.54
N PHE A 11 -5.62 7.41 -14.55
CA PHE A 11 -4.28 6.93 -14.30
C PHE A 11 -4.38 5.55 -13.67
N THR A 12 -3.55 4.62 -14.14
CA THR A 12 -3.41 3.31 -13.50
C THR A 12 -2.45 3.46 -12.32
N TYR A 13 -2.81 2.87 -11.18
CA TYR A 13 -1.93 2.74 -10.03
C TYR A 13 -1.70 1.24 -9.82
N GLU A 14 -0.44 0.82 -9.86
CA GLU A 14 -0.04 -0.57 -9.73
C GLU A 14 0.47 -0.81 -8.31
N ALA A 15 0.03 -1.92 -7.70
CA ALA A 15 0.47 -2.34 -6.38
C ALA A 15 0.85 -3.82 -6.41
N GLN A 16 2.01 -4.14 -5.87
CA GLN A 16 2.50 -5.51 -5.67
C GLN A 16 2.96 -5.67 -4.22
N ALA A 17 2.81 -6.86 -3.67
CA ALA A 17 3.38 -7.23 -2.38
C ALA A 17 4.13 -8.55 -2.50
N GLU A 18 5.25 -8.66 -1.79
CA GLU A 18 6.08 -9.85 -1.73
C GLU A 18 6.47 -10.17 -0.29
N PHE A 19 6.63 -11.46 0.00
CA PHE A 19 7.17 -11.94 1.26
C PHE A 19 8.70 -11.85 1.20
N LEU A 20 9.31 -11.17 2.17
CA LEU A 20 10.75 -11.17 2.39
C LEU A 20 11.15 -12.27 3.39
N THR A 21 10.25 -12.58 4.33
CA THR A 21 10.24 -13.79 5.17
C THR A 21 8.79 -14.27 5.29
N GLU A 22 8.51 -15.34 6.05
CA GLU A 22 7.13 -15.84 6.24
C GLU A 22 6.17 -14.78 6.84
N ALA A 23 6.66 -13.95 7.76
CA ALA A 23 5.87 -12.89 8.39
C ALA A 23 6.11 -11.49 7.78
N PHE A 24 7.35 -11.21 7.34
CA PHE A 24 7.76 -9.89 6.89
C PHE A 24 7.51 -9.66 5.39
N LYS A 25 6.80 -8.59 5.07
CA LYS A 25 6.27 -8.28 3.74
C LYS A 25 6.78 -6.93 3.27
N ARG A 26 7.13 -6.81 1.99
CA ARG A 26 7.35 -5.52 1.31
C ARG A 26 6.24 -5.32 0.30
N ALA A 27 5.51 -4.22 0.40
CA ALA A 27 4.60 -3.77 -0.64
C ALA A 27 5.15 -2.53 -1.34
N ARG A 28 4.94 -2.49 -2.65
CA ARG A 28 5.40 -1.46 -3.59
C ARG A 28 4.18 -1.00 -4.37
N ALA A 29 3.82 0.27 -4.24
CA ALA A 29 2.66 0.85 -4.91
C ALA A 29 3.03 2.17 -5.60
N GLY A 30 2.63 2.35 -6.86
CA GLY A 30 3.06 3.50 -7.64
C GLY A 30 2.39 3.62 -9.00
N ARG A 31 2.85 4.61 -9.77
CA ARG A 31 2.48 4.79 -11.17
C ARG A 31 3.65 4.38 -12.07
N SER A 32 3.33 3.90 -13.26
CA SER A 32 4.32 3.59 -14.30
C SER A 32 5.11 4.82 -14.78
N ASP A 33 4.60 6.04 -14.53
CA ASP A 33 5.22 7.32 -14.93
C ASP A 33 6.12 7.99 -13.87
N GLY A 34 6.41 7.32 -12.74
CA GLY A 34 7.66 7.59 -12.00
C GLY A 34 7.63 7.45 -10.48
N VAL A 35 6.53 7.80 -9.80
CA VAL A 35 6.51 7.78 -8.32
C VAL A 35 6.14 6.38 -7.81
N GLN A 36 6.98 5.83 -6.94
CA GLN A 36 6.81 4.53 -6.30
C GLN A 36 7.03 4.67 -4.79
N HIS A 37 6.07 4.16 -4.03
CA HIS A 37 6.10 4.12 -2.58
C HIS A 37 6.36 2.68 -2.14
N PHE A 38 7.16 2.53 -1.09
CA PHE A 38 7.45 1.26 -0.46
C PHE A 38 6.95 1.30 0.98
N ILE A 39 6.23 0.27 1.39
CA ILE A 39 5.86 0.03 2.78
C ILE A 39 6.37 -1.35 3.20
N PHE A 40 6.81 -1.44 4.44
CA PHE A 40 7.18 -2.71 5.08
C PHE A 40 6.11 -3.05 6.09
N SER A 41 5.75 -4.32 6.19
CA SER A 41 4.76 -4.79 7.14
C SER A 41 5.24 -6.09 7.78
N ASP A 42 5.04 -6.20 9.09
CA ASP A 42 5.45 -7.33 9.90
C ASP A 42 4.29 -7.72 10.81
N GLU A 43 4.09 -9.00 11.06
CA GLU A 43 3.15 -9.40 12.10
C GLU A 43 3.73 -9.07 13.49
N SER A 44 2.87 -8.99 14.50
CA SER A 44 3.36 -8.83 15.88
C SER A 44 4.01 -10.13 16.38
N PRO A 45 4.83 -10.08 17.46
CA PRO A 45 5.44 -11.28 18.04
C PRO A 45 4.42 -12.35 18.44
N GLU A 46 3.23 -11.96 18.88
CA GLU A 46 2.13 -12.86 19.26
C GLU A 46 1.54 -13.61 18.05
N ALA A 47 1.72 -13.06 16.85
CA ALA A 47 1.32 -13.66 15.57
C ALA A 47 2.50 -14.27 14.79
N GLY A 48 3.68 -14.39 15.42
CA GLY A 48 4.87 -15.02 14.85
C GLY A 48 5.74 -14.12 13.96
N GLY A 49 5.46 -12.80 13.90
CA GLY A 49 6.36 -11.82 13.26
C GLY A 49 7.42 -11.30 14.22
N GLN A 50 8.22 -10.32 13.77
CA GLN A 50 9.23 -9.68 14.62
C GLN A 50 8.76 -8.36 15.23
N GLY A 51 7.56 -7.89 14.90
CA GLY A 51 7.07 -6.56 15.30
C GLY A 51 7.92 -5.40 14.78
N SER A 52 8.71 -5.63 13.72
CA SER A 52 9.69 -4.67 13.18
C SER A 52 9.08 -3.57 12.32
N ALA A 53 7.82 -3.73 11.91
CA ALA A 53 7.03 -2.79 11.13
C ALA A 53 5.54 -2.92 11.50
N PRO A 54 4.65 -1.99 11.09
CA PRO A 54 3.22 -2.10 11.35
C PRO A 54 2.60 -3.34 10.69
N SER A 55 1.64 -3.97 11.37
CA SER A 55 0.95 -5.15 10.85
C SER A 55 0.04 -4.82 9.65
N PRO A 56 -0.30 -5.80 8.80
CA PRO A 56 -1.22 -5.58 7.68
C PRO A 56 -2.58 -5.08 8.16
N LEU A 57 -3.02 -5.52 9.34
CA LEU A 57 -4.24 -5.02 9.98
C LEU A 57 -4.12 -3.54 10.39
N ALA A 58 -2.98 -3.12 10.95
CA ALA A 58 -2.75 -1.70 11.28
C ALA A 58 -2.82 -0.80 10.03
N TYR A 59 -2.25 -1.25 8.90
CA TYR A 59 -2.38 -0.55 7.62
C TYR A 59 -3.82 -0.50 7.11
N LEU A 60 -4.59 -1.59 7.25
CA LEU A 60 -6.00 -1.62 6.86
C LEU A 60 -6.84 -0.64 7.70
N THR A 61 -6.67 -0.66 9.02
CA THR A 61 -7.32 0.27 9.96
C THR A 61 -7.03 1.73 9.59
N ALA A 62 -5.75 2.07 9.36
CA ALA A 62 -5.35 3.41 8.94
C ALA A 62 -5.93 3.82 7.57
N ALA A 63 -6.06 2.89 6.62
CA ALA A 63 -6.65 3.15 5.30
C ALA A 63 -8.18 3.33 5.34
N LEU A 64 -8.86 2.72 6.31
CA LEU A 64 -10.29 2.88 6.56
C LEU A 64 -10.62 4.13 7.41
N GLY A 65 -9.62 4.75 8.04
CA GLY A 65 -9.81 5.90 8.94
C GLY A 65 -10.44 5.52 10.29
N LEU A 66 -10.11 4.31 10.78
CA LEU A 66 -10.60 3.73 12.04
C LEU A 66 -9.58 3.88 13.19
#